data_AF-A0A178DMJ6-F1
#
_entry.id   AF-A0A178DMJ6-F1
#
_cell.length_a   1.000
_cell.length_b   1.000
_cell.length_c   1.000
_cell.angle_alpha   90.00
_cell.angle_beta   90.00
_cell.angle_gamma   90.00
#
_symmetry.space_group_name_H-M   'P 1'
#
loop_
_entity.id
_entity.type
_entity.pdbx_description
1 polymer ?
#
loop_
_entity_poly.entity_id
_entity_poly.type
_entity_poly.pdbx_seq_one_letter_code
_entity_poly.pdbx_strand_id
1 'polypeptide(L)'
;MAQELPNGEYKNWRKCQQLLPHAESLYDSEPVSQEAQKAWAQVLTNAAWYLWMKGSYATAQVVAAKAVTTRERVFGLSKNETLTSVAILALVLQYQGKYEDAEKLNRRALKGREKELGV
;
A
#
# COMPACT_ATOMS: atom_id res chain seq x y z
N MET A 1 9.12 -18.23 1.46
CA MET A 1 7.97 -17.69 2.24
C MET A 1 7.97 -16.18 2.08
N ALA A 2 6.87 -15.61 1.61
CA ALA A 2 6.71 -14.20 1.24
C ALA A 2 6.66 -13.24 2.46
N GLN A 3 7.50 -13.47 3.47
CA GLN A 3 7.53 -12.65 4.68
C GLN A 3 8.13 -11.26 4.45
N GLU A 4 8.87 -11.05 3.36
CA GLU A 4 9.48 -9.74 3.06
C GLU A 4 9.52 -9.49 1.55
N LEU A 5 8.37 -9.24 0.92
CA LEU A 5 8.39 -8.51 -0.34
C LEU A 5 8.99 -7.13 -0.03
N PRO A 6 10.17 -6.77 -0.58
CA PRO A 6 10.78 -5.49 -0.28
C PRO A 6 9.96 -4.34 -0.88
N ASN A 7 10.23 -3.11 -0.43
CA ASN A 7 9.52 -1.95 -0.95
C ASN A 7 9.82 -1.71 -2.45
N GLY A 8 9.02 -0.87 -3.11
CA GLY A 8 9.08 -0.63 -4.56
C GLY A 8 10.28 0.21 -5.06
N GLU A 9 11.25 0.54 -4.20
CA GLU A 9 12.45 1.27 -4.60
C GLU A 9 13.22 0.52 -5.70
N TYR A 10 13.80 1.24 -6.66
CA TYR A 10 14.51 0.67 -7.81
C TYR A 10 15.56 -0.39 -7.45
N LYS A 11 16.31 -0.20 -6.36
CA LYS A 11 17.31 -1.15 -5.86
C LYS A 11 16.73 -2.54 -5.53
N ASN A 12 15.43 -2.61 -5.23
CA ASN A 12 14.72 -3.83 -4.83
C ASN A 12 14.01 -4.53 -6.00
N TRP A 13 13.99 -3.93 -7.20
CA TRP A 13 13.14 -4.42 -8.30
C TRP A 13 13.37 -5.86 -8.70
N ARG A 14 14.63 -6.31 -8.76
CA ARG A 14 14.95 -7.71 -9.09
C ARG A 14 14.30 -8.67 -8.09
N LYS A 15 14.35 -8.35 -6.80
CA LYS A 15 13.75 -9.16 -5.74
C LYS A 15 12.22 -9.04 -5.75
N CYS A 16 11.66 -7.84 -5.97
CA CYS A 16 10.22 -7.67 -6.18
C CYS A 16 9.71 -8.52 -7.34
N GLN A 17 10.38 -8.50 -8.49
CA GLN A 17 10.02 -9.27 -9.67
C GLN A 17 10.01 -10.78 -9.38
N GLN A 18 11.03 -11.28 -8.69
CA GLN A 18 11.13 -12.70 -8.31
C GLN A 18 10.04 -13.12 -7.32
N LEU A 19 9.66 -12.24 -6.39
CA LEU A 19 8.71 -12.57 -5.33
C LEU A 19 7.26 -12.23 -5.68
N LEU A 20 7.02 -11.43 -6.73
CA LEU A 20 5.68 -10.96 -7.09
C LEU A 20 4.68 -12.12 -7.30
N PRO A 21 5.00 -13.21 -8.02
CA PRO A 21 4.05 -14.32 -8.20
C PRO A 21 3.62 -14.97 -6.87
N HIS A 22 4.49 -14.96 -5.86
CA HIS A 22 4.15 -15.45 -4.52
C HIS A 22 3.34 -14.45 -3.70
N ALA A 23 3.49 -13.15 -3.95
CA ALA A 23 2.67 -12.13 -3.32
C ALA A 23 1.27 -12.09 -3.94
N GLU A 24 1.15 -12.28 -5.24
CA GLU A 24 -0.12 -12.29 -5.98
C GLU A 24 -1.09 -13.36 -5.44
N SER A 25 -0.60 -14.55 -5.10
CA SER A 25 -1.44 -15.61 -4.51
C SER A 25 -2.02 -15.24 -3.13
N LEU A 26 -1.45 -14.24 -2.46
CA LEU A 26 -1.92 -13.77 -1.15
C LEU A 26 -2.98 -12.67 -1.26
N TYR A 27 -3.16 -12.04 -2.42
CA TYR A 27 -4.01 -10.84 -2.55
C TYR A 27 -5.47 -11.07 -2.13
N ASP A 28 -5.98 -12.28 -2.34
CA ASP A 28 -7.37 -12.64 -2.02
C ASP A 28 -7.50 -13.48 -0.74
N SER A 29 -6.38 -13.76 -0.07
CA SER A 29 -6.33 -14.56 1.16
C SER A 29 -6.08 -13.67 2.37
N GLU A 30 -7.07 -12.87 2.77
CA GLU A 30 -6.94 -12.02 3.96
C GLU A 30 -6.80 -12.87 5.24
N PRO A 31 -5.74 -12.66 6.05
CA PRO A 31 -5.55 -13.45 7.27
C PRO A 31 -6.57 -13.14 8.37
N VAL A 32 -6.84 -14.13 9.21
CA VAL A 32 -7.75 -13.97 10.35
C VAL A 32 -7.10 -13.24 11.53
N SER A 33 -5.84 -13.52 11.85
CA SER A 33 -5.17 -12.90 13.01
C SER A 33 -4.69 -11.48 12.71
N GLN A 34 -4.77 -10.62 13.74
CA GLN A 34 -4.37 -9.22 13.60
C GLN A 34 -2.88 -9.08 13.25
N GLU A 35 -2.01 -9.92 13.83
CA GLU A 35 -0.58 -9.96 13.54
C GLU A 35 -0.31 -10.31 12.07
N ALA A 36 -1.01 -11.31 11.54
CA ALA A 36 -0.87 -11.69 10.14
C ALA A 36 -1.46 -10.61 9.20
N GLN A 37 -2.53 -9.93 9.60
CA GLN A 37 -3.10 -8.79 8.86
C GLN A 37 -2.09 -7.64 8.73
N LYS A 38 -1.32 -7.34 9.79
CA LYS A 38 -0.25 -6.33 9.74
C LYS A 38 0.81 -6.68 8.69
N ALA A 39 1.31 -7.91 8.71
CA ALA A 39 2.30 -8.40 7.75
C ALA A 39 1.74 -8.44 6.31
N TRP A 40 0.52 -8.95 6.16
CA TRP A 40 -0.18 -9.00 4.87
C TRP A 40 -0.37 -7.62 4.26
N ALA A 41 -0.86 -6.65 5.03
CA ALA A 41 -1.03 -5.29 4.55
C ALA A 41 0.31 -4.60 4.20
N GLN A 42 1.42 -4.96 4.86
CA GLN A 42 2.76 -4.53 4.47
C GLN A 42 3.19 -5.11 3.12
N VAL A 43 2.98 -6.41 2.89
CA VAL A 43 3.24 -7.04 1.59
C VAL A 43 2.40 -6.39 0.50
N LEU A 44 1.11 -6.14 0.73
CA LEU A 44 0.26 -5.46 -0.24
C LEU A 44 0.73 -4.03 -0.54
N THR A 45 1.11 -3.25 0.49
CA THR A 45 1.63 -1.88 0.27
C THR A 45 2.88 -1.90 -0.61
N ASN A 46 3.81 -2.82 -0.33
CA ASN A 46 5.04 -2.96 -1.10
C ASN A 46 4.76 -3.46 -2.53
N ALA A 47 3.83 -4.39 -2.69
CA ALA A 47 3.42 -4.90 -3.99
C ALA A 47 2.76 -3.80 -4.84
N ALA A 48 1.86 -3.01 -4.27
CA ALA A 48 1.25 -1.88 -4.96
C ALA A 48 2.30 -0.85 -5.42
N TRP A 49 3.30 -0.55 -4.57
CA TRP A 49 4.42 0.32 -4.94
C TRP A 49 5.30 -0.32 -6.03
N TYR A 50 5.49 -1.62 -6.08
CA TYR A 50 6.19 -2.20 -7.23
C TYR A 50 5.35 -2.15 -8.51
N LEU A 51 4.07 -2.52 -8.42
CA LEU A 51 3.14 -2.63 -9.55
C LEU A 51 2.88 -1.29 -10.24
N TRP A 52 2.68 -0.20 -9.48
CA TRP A 52 2.42 1.11 -10.11
C TRP A 52 3.66 1.62 -10.86
N MET A 53 4.88 1.37 -10.37
CA MET A 53 6.13 1.79 -11.03
C MET A 53 6.32 1.02 -12.33
N LYS A 54 5.88 -0.24 -12.36
CA LYS A 54 5.90 -1.11 -13.54
C LYS A 54 4.78 -0.77 -14.55
N GLY A 55 3.84 0.11 -14.19
CA GLY A 55 2.70 0.49 -15.04
C GLY A 55 1.45 -0.38 -14.88
N SER A 56 1.44 -1.32 -13.94
CA SER A 56 0.29 -2.20 -13.64
C SER A 56 -0.72 -1.52 -12.71
N TYR A 57 -1.27 -0.38 -13.14
CA TYR A 57 -2.06 0.51 -12.28
C TYR A 57 -3.36 -0.10 -11.76
N ALA A 58 -4.08 -0.88 -12.58
CA ALA A 58 -5.35 -1.48 -12.17
C ALA A 58 -5.15 -2.44 -10.99
N THR A 59 -4.19 -3.35 -11.08
CA THR A 59 -3.83 -4.27 -9.99
C THR A 59 -3.28 -3.50 -8.78
N ALA A 60 -2.41 -2.51 -9.01
CA ALA A 60 -1.86 -1.68 -7.93
C ALA A 60 -2.97 -0.98 -7.13
N GLN A 61 -4.04 -0.52 -7.79
CA GLN A 61 -5.15 0.16 -7.12
C GLN A 61 -5.90 -0.78 -6.19
N VAL A 62 -6.25 -1.98 -6.67
CA VAL A 62 -6.97 -2.99 -5.88
C VAL A 62 -6.15 -3.40 -4.66
N VAL A 63 -4.86 -3.67 -4.86
CA VAL A 63 -3.94 -4.11 -3.81
C VAL A 63 -3.69 -2.99 -2.80
N ALA A 64 -3.48 -1.75 -3.25
CA ALA A 64 -3.31 -0.59 -2.36
C ALA A 64 -4.57 -0.31 -1.53
N ALA A 65 -5.77 -0.42 -2.14
CA ALA A 65 -7.03 -0.23 -1.43
C ALA A 65 -7.22 -1.26 -0.30
N LYS A 66 -6.95 -2.55 -0.57
CA LYS A 66 -6.96 -3.60 0.46
C LYS A 66 -5.96 -3.28 1.58
N ALA A 67 -4.75 -2.85 1.24
CA ALA A 67 -3.73 -2.48 2.22
C ALA A 67 -4.19 -1.33 3.13
N VAL A 68 -4.81 -0.29 2.56
CA VAL A 68 -5.36 0.86 3.31
C VAL A 68 -6.43 0.38 4.27
N THR A 69 -7.46 -0.33 3.79
CA THR A 69 -8.57 -0.80 4.63
C THR A 69 -8.09 -1.65 5.80
N THR A 70 -7.16 -2.59 5.56
CA THR A 70 -6.64 -3.44 6.63
C THR A 70 -5.77 -2.64 7.61
N ARG A 71 -4.93 -1.71 7.14
CA ARG A 71 -4.10 -0.85 8.00
C ARG A 71 -4.93 0.07 8.89
N GLU A 72 -6.01 0.63 8.35
CA GLU A 72 -6.96 1.43 9.14
C GLU A 72 -7.57 0.61 10.28
N ARG A 73 -7.93 -0.66 10.02
CA ARG A 73 -8.50 -1.55 11.03
C ARG A 73 -7.48 -1.95 12.10
N VAL A 74 -6.23 -2.28 11.72
CA VAL A 74 -5.24 -2.84 12.67
C VAL A 74 -4.36 -1.80 13.36
N PHE A 75 -4.13 -0.64 12.74
CA PHE A 75 -3.28 0.44 13.29
C PHE A 75 -4.08 1.71 13.62
N GLY A 76 -5.19 1.96 12.91
CA GLY A 76 -5.96 3.20 13.01
C GLY A 76 -5.68 4.18 11.87
N LEU A 77 -6.52 5.21 11.74
CA LEU A 77 -6.57 6.11 10.58
C LEU A 77 -5.36 7.06 10.45
N SER A 78 -4.70 7.39 11.55
CA SER A 78 -3.66 8.44 11.61
C SER A 78 -2.26 7.89 11.86
N LYS A 79 -2.08 6.56 11.92
CA LYS A 79 -0.76 5.97 12.09
C LYS A 79 0.04 6.09 10.79
N ASN A 80 1.33 6.38 10.92
CA ASN A 80 2.23 6.58 9.79
C ASN A 80 2.23 5.38 8.80
N GLU A 81 2.05 4.15 9.30
CA GLU A 81 1.89 2.95 8.47
C GLU A 81 0.64 3.05 7.57
N THR A 82 -0.51 3.43 8.14
CA THR A 82 -1.75 3.64 7.39
C THR A 82 -1.60 4.79 6.39
N LEU A 83 -1.02 5.91 6.82
CA LEU A 83 -0.85 7.09 5.96
C LEU A 83 0.10 6.81 4.79
N THR A 84 1.10 5.95 4.96
CA THR A 84 1.97 5.49 3.88
C THR A 84 1.19 4.71 2.82
N SER A 85 0.30 3.79 3.21
CA SER A 85 -0.54 3.07 2.24
C SER A 85 -1.54 3.99 1.53
N VAL A 86 -2.08 4.99 2.23
CA VAL A 86 -2.98 6.00 1.63
C VAL A 86 -2.24 6.81 0.55
N ALA A 87 -1.01 7.21 0.82
CA ALA A 87 -0.17 7.90 -0.16
C ALA A 87 0.11 7.02 -1.39
N ILE A 88 0.39 5.72 -1.22
CA ILE A 88 0.56 4.79 -2.35
C ILE A 88 -0.72 4.69 -3.19
N LEU A 89 -1.90 4.61 -2.58
CA LEU A 89 -3.17 4.60 -3.32
C LEU A 89 -3.39 5.93 -4.08
N ALA A 90 -3.10 7.06 -3.45
CA ALA A 90 -3.21 8.38 -4.09
C ALA A 90 -2.32 8.49 -5.32
N LEU A 91 -1.07 8.03 -5.19
CA LEU A 91 -0.09 7.93 -6.26
C LEU A 91 -0.59 7.04 -7.41
N VAL A 92 -1.12 5.86 -7.11
CA VAL A 92 -1.71 4.96 -8.13
C VAL A 92 -2.87 5.62 -8.88
N LEU A 93 -3.74 6.36 -8.20
CA LEU A 93 -4.86 7.08 -8.81
C LEU A 93 -4.38 8.23 -9.69
N GLN A 94 -3.36 8.97 -9.25
CA GLN A 94 -2.76 10.07 -10.02
C GLN A 94 -2.21 9.58 -11.37
N TYR A 95 -1.52 8.45 -11.41
CA TYR A 95 -1.00 7.89 -12.66
C TYR A 95 -2.07 7.26 -13.56
N GLN A 96 -3.28 7.03 -13.02
CA GLN A 96 -4.46 6.70 -13.82
C GLN A 96 -5.23 7.94 -14.31
N GLY A 97 -4.77 9.16 -14.00
CA GLY A 97 -5.46 10.40 -14.34
C GLY A 97 -6.66 10.73 -13.45
N LYS A 98 -6.86 10.02 -12.33
CA LYS A 98 -7.94 10.24 -11.36
C LYS A 98 -7.50 11.26 -10.32
N TYR A 99 -7.24 12.49 -10.76
CA TYR A 99 -6.56 13.51 -9.95
C TYR A 99 -7.38 13.97 -8.74
N GLU A 100 -8.70 14.11 -8.89
CA GLU A 100 -9.59 14.56 -7.82
C GLU A 100 -9.60 13.58 -6.65
N ASP A 101 -9.61 12.28 -6.93
CA ASP A 101 -9.58 11.25 -5.89
C ASP A 101 -8.19 11.11 -5.28
N ALA A 102 -7.13 11.24 -6.08
CA ALA A 102 -5.76 11.30 -5.59
C ALA A 102 -5.56 12.49 -4.62
N GLU A 103 -6.09 13.66 -4.95
CA GLU A 103 -5.99 14.86 -4.10
C GLU A 103 -6.68 14.64 -2.75
N LYS A 104 -7.90 14.09 -2.73
CA LYS A 104 -8.62 13.79 -1.48
C LYS A 104 -7.79 12.88 -0.56
N LEU A 105 -7.18 11.84 -1.12
CA LEU A 105 -6.33 10.92 -0.35
C LEU A 105 -5.04 11.59 0.13
N ASN A 106 -4.38 12.41 -0.71
CA ASN A 106 -3.18 13.14 -0.31
C ASN A 106 -3.47 14.15 0.81
N ARG A 107 -4.58 14.90 0.72
CA ARG A 107 -5.02 15.82 1.80
C ARG A 107 -5.29 15.08 3.10
N ARG A 108 -5.93 13.91 3.00
CA ARG A 108 -6.15 13.04 4.15
C ARG A 108 -4.83 12.57 4.77
N ALA A 109 -3.88 12.13 3.95
CA ALA A 109 -2.56 11.69 4.41
C ALA A 109 -1.80 12.83 5.11
N LEU A 110 -1.81 14.03 4.53
CA LEU A 110 -1.20 15.24 5.08
C LEU A 110 -1.80 15.59 6.46
N LYS A 111 -3.13 15.71 6.55
CA LYS A 111 -3.83 16.00 7.81
C LYS A 111 -3.51 14.98 8.91
N GLY A 112 -3.35 13.71 8.53
CA GLY A 112 -2.93 12.66 9.46
C GLY A 112 -1.52 12.89 10.00
N ARG A 113 -0.57 13.25 9.12
CA ARG A 113 0.83 13.53 9.49
C ARG A 113 0.95 14.78 10.35
N GLU A 114 0.23 15.85 10.00
CA GLU A 114 0.16 17.10 10.79
C GLU A 114 -0.30 16.81 12.22
N LYS A 115 -1.39 16.06 12.37
CA LYS A 115 -1.91 15.64 13.68
C LYS A 115 -0.91 14.79 14.48
N GLU A 116 -0.17 13.89 13.85
CA GLU A 116 0.84 13.05 14.52
C GLU A 116 2.07 13.86 14.95
N LEU A 117 2.45 14.87 14.17
CA LEU A 117 3.55 15.79 14.47
C LEU A 117 3.17 16.95 15.41
N GLY A 118 1.88 17.16 15.65
CA GLY A 118 1.37 18.23 16.53
C GLY A 118 1.47 19.63 15.91
N VAL A 119 1.45 19.73 14.58
CA VAL A 119 1.49 20.98 13.80
C VAL A 119 0.16 21.31 13.15
#